data_AF-A0AAU9XAZ6-F1
#
_entry.id   AF-A0AAU9XAZ6-F1
#
_cell.length_a   1.000
_cell.length_b   1.000
_cell.length_c   1.000
_cell.angle_alpha   90.00
_cell.angle_beta   90.00
_cell.angle_gamma   90.00
#
_symmetry.space_group_name_H-M   'P 1'
#
loop_
_entity.id
_entity.type
_entity.pdbx_description
1 polymer ?
#
loop_
_entity_poly.entity_id
_entity_poly.type
_entity_poly.pdbx_seq_one_letter_code
_entity_poly.pdbx_strand_id
1 'polypeptide(L)'
;MEWTDDHDILLLREMIASELFQFKKGSPDRGKSWESIQERLNKLDNPKFMIKEKRGKDALIEELCEKEYSFSAKDKKKSDDKEAAEEIRKKAMERMASKKKSNESAGGSAKKSRRSGGDAVEFLKEKAQSEYSIRQQELELQRKE
;
A
#
# COMPACT_ATOMS: atom_id res chain seq x y z
N MET A 1 -35.77 4.68 -9.66
CA MET A 1 -35.51 5.07 -11.05
C MET A 1 -34.19 4.45 -11.40
N GLU A 2 -34.12 3.63 -12.46
CA GLU A 2 -32.84 3.12 -12.96
C GLU A 2 -32.33 4.09 -14.02
N TRP A 3 -31.10 4.54 -13.86
CA TRP A 3 -30.43 5.42 -14.82
C TRP A 3 -29.95 4.57 -16.00
N THR A 4 -30.14 5.06 -17.22
CA THR A 4 -29.81 4.35 -18.47
C THR A 4 -28.98 5.25 -19.37
N ASP A 5 -28.36 4.68 -20.42
CA ASP A 5 -27.56 5.44 -21.38
C ASP A 5 -28.34 6.61 -22.02
N ASP A 6 -29.65 6.46 -22.23
CA ASP A 6 -30.51 7.55 -22.72
C ASP A 6 -30.54 8.75 -21.76
N HIS A 7 -30.46 8.51 -20.45
CA HIS A 7 -30.35 9.58 -19.46
C HIS A 7 -29.02 10.32 -19.60
N ASP A 8 -27.92 9.58 -19.77
CA ASP A 8 -26.59 10.17 -19.96
C ASP A 8 -26.54 11.00 -21.25
N ILE A 9 -27.07 10.47 -22.35
CA ILE A 9 -27.12 11.16 -23.64
C ILE A 9 -27.89 12.48 -23.52
N LEU A 10 -29.08 12.45 -22.92
CA LEU A 10 -29.91 13.64 -22.77
C LEU A 10 -29.31 14.65 -21.78
N LEU A 11 -28.74 14.18 -20.68
CA LEU A 11 -28.05 15.04 -19.71
C LEU A 11 -26.87 15.76 -20.38
N LEU A 12 -25.99 15.01 -21.05
CA LEU A 12 -24.83 15.58 -21.74
C LEU A 12 -25.23 16.54 -22.86
N ARG A 13 -26.27 16.20 -23.64
CA ARG A 13 -26.83 17.09 -24.66
C ARG A 13 -27.29 18.42 -24.06
N GLU A 14 -28.04 18.38 -22.96
CA GLU A 14 -28.52 19.58 -22.28
C GLU A 14 -27.39 20.40 -21.64
N MET A 15 -26.36 19.74 -21.10
CA MET A 15 -25.17 20.40 -20.57
C MET A 15 -24.41 21.18 -21.64
N ILE A 16 -24.27 20.59 -22.84
CA ILE A 16 -23.65 21.25 -23.99
C ILE A 16 -24.53 22.40 -24.49
N ALA A 17 -25.84 22.18 -24.65
CA ALA A 17 -26.78 23.19 -25.13
C ALA A 17 -26.89 24.41 -24.20
N SER A 18 -26.69 24.21 -22.89
CA SER A 18 -26.68 25.28 -21.89
C SER A 18 -25.29 25.89 -21.66
N GLU A 19 -24.30 25.48 -22.46
CA GLU A 19 -22.91 25.96 -22.37
C GLU A 19 -22.33 25.86 -20.96
N LEU A 20 -22.71 24.81 -20.22
CA LEU A 20 -22.42 24.67 -18.80
C LEU A 20 -20.91 24.79 -18.49
N PHE A 21 -20.07 24.35 -19.42
CA PHE A 21 -18.62 24.35 -19.28
C PHE A 21 -17.98 25.73 -19.47
N GLN A 22 -18.69 26.71 -20.02
CA GLN A 22 -18.19 28.09 -20.09
C GLN A 22 -18.17 28.77 -18.71
N PHE A 23 -19.08 28.39 -17.81
CA PHE A 23 -19.11 28.96 -16.47
C PHE A 23 -17.99 28.41 -15.59
N LYS A 24 -17.33 29.30 -14.83
CA LYS A 24 -16.32 28.92 -13.83
C LYS A 24 -16.89 27.91 -12.83
N LYS A 25 -16.11 26.87 -12.51
CA LYS A 25 -16.49 25.88 -11.49
C LYS A 25 -16.79 26.59 -10.16
N GLY A 26 -17.95 26.26 -9.56
CA GLY A 26 -18.41 26.85 -8.30
C GLY A 26 -19.03 28.25 -8.41
N SER A 27 -19.19 28.81 -9.61
CA SER A 27 -19.90 30.09 -9.74
C SER A 27 -21.40 29.93 -9.49
N PRO A 28 -22.07 30.96 -8.95
CA PRO A 28 -23.53 30.96 -8.80
C PRO A 28 -24.26 30.74 -10.13
N ASP A 29 -23.77 31.32 -11.23
CA ASP A 29 -24.39 31.20 -12.55
C ASP A 29 -24.29 29.77 -13.12
N ARG A 30 -23.23 29.03 -12.78
CA ARG A 30 -23.15 27.60 -13.08
C ARG A 30 -24.22 26.81 -12.33
N GLY A 31 -24.52 27.20 -11.09
CA GLY A 31 -25.61 26.65 -10.30
C GLY A 31 -26.97 26.88 -10.95
N LYS A 32 -27.27 28.13 -11.34
CA LYS A 32 -28.52 28.48 -12.05
C LYS A 32 -28.68 27.70 -13.37
N SER A 33 -27.58 27.50 -14.09
CA SER A 33 -27.57 26.71 -15.33
C SER A 33 -27.92 25.25 -15.05
N TRP A 34 -27.37 24.66 -13.99
CA TRP A 34 -27.74 23.31 -13.55
C TRP A 34 -29.20 23.20 -13.14
N GLU A 35 -29.74 24.17 -12.40
CA GLU A 35 -31.15 24.21 -12.02
C GLU A 35 -32.06 24.24 -13.26
N SER A 36 -31.71 25.06 -14.24
CA SER A 36 -32.44 25.16 -15.51
C SER A 36 -32.39 23.85 -16.31
N ILE A 37 -31.23 23.18 -16.37
CA ILE A 37 -31.08 21.86 -17.00
C ILE A 37 -31.97 20.83 -16.29
N GLN A 38 -31.90 20.78 -14.96
CA GLN A 38 -32.69 19.86 -14.14
C GLN A 38 -34.19 20.05 -14.38
N GLU A 39 -34.68 21.29 -14.40
CA GLU A 39 -36.08 21.60 -14.66
C GLU A 39 -36.53 21.12 -16.04
N ARG A 40 -35.70 21.27 -17.08
CA ARG A 40 -36.03 20.79 -18.43
C ARG A 40 -36.05 19.28 -18.50
N LEU A 41 -35.03 18.61 -17.94
CA LEU A 41 -34.95 17.15 -17.92
C LEU A 41 -36.11 16.52 -17.12
N ASN A 42 -36.53 17.15 -16.02
CA ASN A 42 -37.66 16.66 -15.22
C ASN A 42 -39.03 16.81 -15.90
N LYS A 43 -39.14 17.61 -16.96
CA LYS A 43 -40.37 17.73 -17.77
C LYS A 43 -40.50 16.60 -18.80
N LEU A 44 -39.47 15.79 -18.99
CA LEU A 44 -39.51 14.65 -19.90
C LEU A 44 -40.28 13.48 -19.26
N ASP A 45 -41.23 12.93 -20.01
CA ASP A 45 -41.99 11.76 -19.57
C ASP A 45 -41.15 10.48 -19.64
N ASN A 46 -40.26 10.39 -20.64
CA ASN A 46 -39.33 9.27 -20.82
C ASN A 46 -38.02 9.74 -21.50
N PRO A 47 -36.84 9.42 -20.95
CA PRO A 47 -36.60 8.82 -19.64
C PRO A 47 -36.93 9.78 -18.48
N LYS A 48 -37.43 9.23 -17.36
CA LYS A 48 -37.94 10.03 -16.23
C LYS A 48 -36.84 10.41 -15.23
N PHE A 49 -36.34 11.64 -15.26
CA PHE A 49 -35.23 12.05 -14.37
C PHE A 49 -35.61 12.15 -12.87
N MET A 50 -36.89 12.14 -12.53
CA MET A 50 -37.33 12.23 -11.13
C MET A 50 -37.15 10.92 -10.34
N ILE A 51 -36.31 10.97 -9.31
CA ILE A 51 -36.25 9.94 -8.27
C ILE A 51 -37.48 10.12 -7.36
N LYS A 52 -38.30 9.08 -7.23
CA LYS A 52 -39.55 9.09 -6.43
C LYS A 52 -39.34 9.38 -4.95
N GLU A 53 -38.12 9.23 -4.45
CA GLU A 53 -37.77 9.38 -3.05
C GLU A 53 -36.65 10.42 -2.91
N LYS A 54 -37.01 11.67 -2.58
CA LYS A 54 -36.07 12.63 -2.00
C LYS A 54 -35.82 12.18 -0.57
N ARG A 55 -34.80 11.35 -0.33
CA ARG A 55 -34.20 11.32 1.00
C ARG A 55 -33.73 12.74 1.30
N GLY A 56 -34.10 13.28 2.47
CA GLY A 56 -33.81 14.67 2.83
C GLY A 56 -32.34 14.96 2.54
N LYS A 57 -32.06 16.06 1.83
CA LYS A 57 -30.71 16.44 1.40
C LYS A 57 -29.71 16.35 2.57
N ASP A 58 -30.18 16.69 3.76
CA ASP A 58 -29.41 16.70 5.00
C ASP A 58 -28.97 15.29 5.43
N ALA A 59 -29.84 14.28 5.32
CA ALA A 59 -29.49 12.90 5.65
C ALA A 59 -28.45 12.30 4.68
N LEU A 60 -28.50 12.69 3.40
CA LEU A 60 -27.50 12.27 2.41
C LEU A 60 -26.15 12.96 2.64
N ILE A 61 -26.16 14.25 2.98
CA ILE A 61 -24.94 15.01 3.28
C ILE A 61 -24.26 14.44 4.52
N GLU A 62 -25.02 14.10 5.56
CA GLU A 62 -24.51 13.48 6.78
C GLU A 62 -23.85 12.12 6.50
N GLU A 63 -24.53 11.24 5.74
CA GLU A 63 -23.98 9.94 5.35
C GLU A 63 -22.68 10.06 4.52
N LEU A 64 -22.61 11.05 3.61
CA LEU A 64 -21.41 11.30 2.80
C LEU A 64 -20.25 11.85 3.64
N CYS A 65 -20.53 12.77 4.58
CA CYS A 65 -19.55 13.29 5.52
C CYS A 65 -18.98 12.19 6.43
N GLU A 66 -19.82 11.30 6.95
CA GLU A 66 -19.39 10.17 7.78
C GLU A 66 -18.48 9.19 7.01
N LYS A 67 -18.83 8.91 5.75
CA LYS A 67 -18.02 8.06 4.87
C LYS A 67 -16.63 8.67 4.60
N GLU A 68 -16.53 9.96 4.29
CA GLU A 68 -15.24 10.63 4.10
C GLU A 68 -14.37 10.61 5.38
N TYR A 69 -14.98 10.83 6.55
CA TYR A 69 -14.25 10.81 7.81
C TYR A 69 -13.67 9.41 8.09
N SER A 70 -14.46 8.36 7.85
CA SER A 70 -14.02 6.97 8.03
C SER A 70 -12.89 6.55 7.07
N PHE A 71 -12.87 7.12 5.85
CA PHE A 71 -11.82 6.90 4.87
C PHE A 71 -10.52 7.60 5.27
N SER A 72 -10.61 8.89 5.65
CA SER A 72 -9.45 9.67 6.09
C SER A 72 -8.82 9.13 7.39
N ALA A 73 -9.64 8.58 8.30
CA ALA A 73 -9.17 7.97 9.53
C ALA A 73 -8.37 6.67 9.28
N LYS A 74 -8.78 5.88 8.28
CA LYS A 74 -8.07 4.65 7.88
C LYS A 74 -6.73 4.95 7.21
N ASP A 75 -6.65 6.01 6.40
CA ASP A 75 -5.39 6.41 5.76
C ASP A 75 -4.40 7.05 6.74
N LYS A 76 -4.88 7.88 7.68
CA LYS A 76 -4.03 8.40 8.77
C LYS A 76 -3.41 7.28 9.59
N LYS A 77 -4.22 6.28 9.99
CA LYS A 77 -3.73 5.13 10.76
C LYS A 77 -2.67 4.31 10.01
N LYS A 78 -2.81 4.12 8.70
CA LYS A 78 -1.80 3.43 7.87
C LYS A 78 -0.51 4.24 7.70
N SER A 79 -0.60 5.57 7.68
CA SER A 79 0.56 6.46 7.62
C SER A 79 1.37 6.41 8.91
N ASP A 80 0.70 6.50 10.06
CA ASP A 80 1.34 6.49 11.37
C ASP A 80 2.06 5.15 11.64
N ASP A 81 1.44 4.02 11.26
CA ASP A 81 2.05 2.69 11.37
C ASP A 81 3.31 2.56 10.50
N LYS A 82 3.32 3.19 9.31
CA LYS A 82 4.48 3.17 8.39
C LYS A 82 5.64 4.01 8.94
N GLU A 83 5.34 5.21 9.46
CA GLU A 83 6.34 6.10 10.05
C GLU A 83 6.98 5.47 11.29
N ALA A 84 6.19 4.84 12.16
CA ALA A 84 6.68 4.10 13.32
C ALA A 84 7.62 2.94 12.90
N ALA A 85 7.27 2.19 11.85
CA ALA A 85 8.10 1.11 11.35
C ALA A 85 9.44 1.60 10.77
N GLU A 86 9.42 2.71 10.03
CA GLU A 86 10.63 3.32 9.47
C GLU A 86 11.54 3.90 10.56
N GLU A 87 10.97 4.48 11.62
CA GLU A 87 11.73 4.99 12.77
C GLU A 87 12.46 3.86 13.52
N ILE A 88 11.78 2.74 13.77
CA ILE A 88 12.40 1.54 14.38
C ILE A 88 13.54 1.03 13.49
N ARG A 89 13.35 0.95 12.18
CA ARG A 89 14.38 0.53 11.22
C ARG A 89 15.61 1.44 11.25
N LYS A 90 15.39 2.76 11.29
CA LYS A 90 16.48 3.75 11.35
C LYS A 90 17.28 3.62 12.66
N LYS A 91 16.60 3.54 13.81
CA LYS A 91 17.24 3.35 15.12
C LYS A 91 18.07 2.06 15.18
N ALA A 92 17.59 0.97 14.57
CA ALA A 92 18.35 -0.28 14.49
C ALA A 92 19.62 -0.14 13.63
N MET A 93 19.50 0.53 12.47
CA MET A 93 20.64 0.77 11.57
C MET A 93 21.71 1.65 12.22
N GLU A 94 21.33 2.71 12.94
CA GLU A 94 22.25 3.59 13.67
C GLU A 94 22.99 2.84 14.80
N ARG A 95 22.31 1.93 15.49
CA ARG A 95 22.93 1.10 16.55
C ARG A 95 23.96 0.13 15.97
N MET A 96 23.69 -0.44 14.80
CA MET A 96 24.64 -1.33 14.10
C MET A 96 25.83 -0.55 13.54
N ALA A 97 25.60 0.63 12.96
CA ALA A 97 26.66 1.52 12.48
C ALA A 97 27.57 2.00 13.63
N SER A 98 27.00 2.38 14.76
CA SER A 98 27.76 2.81 15.95
C SER A 98 28.64 1.68 16.52
N LYS A 99 28.15 0.43 16.49
CA LYS A 99 28.94 -0.74 16.92
C LYS A 99 30.07 -1.10 15.95
N LYS A 100 29.94 -0.74 14.67
CA LYS A 100 31.04 -0.87 13.69
C LYS A 100 32.11 0.20 13.92
N LYS A 101 31.70 1.44 14.20
CA LYS A 101 32.61 2.57 14.45
C LYS A 101 33.40 2.44 15.76
N SER A 102 32.83 1.84 16.81
CA SER A 102 33.59 1.54 18.04
C SER A 102 34.54 0.33 17.92
N ASN A 103 34.44 -0.46 16.86
CA ASN A 103 35.30 -1.63 16.61
C ASN A 103 36.42 -1.35 15.58
N GLU A 104 36.38 -0.21 14.88
CA GLU A 104 37.44 0.24 13.97
C GLU A 104 38.49 1.13 14.66
N SER A 105 38.19 1.66 15.86
CA SER A 105 39.10 2.56 16.61
C SER A 105 39.65 1.97 17.90
N ALA A 106 39.40 0.69 18.19
CA ALA A 106 40.05 -0.04 19.27
C ALA A 106 40.55 -1.38 18.72
N GLY A 107 41.87 -1.56 18.73
CA GLY A 107 42.52 -2.84 18.46
C GLY A 107 41.87 -3.98 19.24
N GLY A 108 41.90 -5.17 18.63
CA GLY A 108 41.16 -6.38 19.00
C GLY A 108 40.80 -6.51 20.48
N SER A 109 39.51 -6.37 20.79
CA SER A 109 38.96 -6.81 22.06
C SER A 109 38.23 -8.13 21.87
N ALA A 110 38.63 -9.12 22.68
CA ALA A 110 38.16 -10.49 22.65
C ALA A 110 36.63 -10.59 22.59
N LYS A 111 36.11 -11.12 21.48
CA LYS A 111 34.68 -11.47 21.38
C LYS A 111 34.40 -12.57 22.40
N LYS A 112 33.56 -12.26 23.39
CA LYS A 112 32.91 -13.25 24.27
C LYS A 112 32.12 -14.23 23.37
N SER A 113 32.76 -15.34 23.02
CA SER A 113 32.21 -16.41 22.20
C SER A 113 31.10 -17.11 22.98
N ARG A 114 29.87 -17.05 22.44
CA ARG A 114 28.70 -17.72 23.02
C ARG A 114 28.82 -19.22 22.70
N ARG A 115 28.82 -20.06 23.75
CA ARG A 115 28.75 -21.54 23.73
C ARG A 115 29.40 -22.21 22.50
N SER A 116 30.67 -22.55 22.69
CA SER A 116 31.56 -23.22 21.72
C SER A 116 30.89 -24.41 21.03
N GLY A 117 30.67 -24.29 19.72
CA GLY A 117 30.47 -25.42 18.82
C GLY A 117 31.79 -26.05 18.36
N GLY A 118 32.90 -25.81 19.10
CA GLY A 118 34.22 -26.32 18.75
C GLY A 118 34.25 -27.84 18.61
N ASP A 119 33.55 -28.55 19.50
CA ASP A 119 33.42 -30.01 19.48
C ASP A 119 32.76 -30.52 18.18
N ALA A 120 31.69 -29.86 17.74
CA ALA A 120 31.04 -30.20 16.47
C ALA A 120 31.93 -29.92 15.25
N VAL A 121 32.77 -28.89 15.31
CA VAL A 121 33.70 -28.54 14.21
C VAL A 121 34.89 -29.51 14.17
N GLU A 122 35.40 -29.94 15.32
CA GLU A 122 36.45 -30.97 15.42
C GLU A 122 35.95 -32.31 14.87
N PHE A 123 34.74 -32.73 15.25
CA PHE A 123 34.12 -33.93 14.71
C PHE A 123 33.97 -33.90 13.19
N LEU A 124 33.51 -32.78 12.61
CA LEU A 124 33.38 -32.64 11.16
C LEU A 124 34.73 -32.69 10.45
N LYS A 125 35.79 -32.16 11.06
CA LYS A 125 37.14 -32.18 10.51
C LYS A 125 37.75 -33.58 10.54
N GLU A 126 37.61 -34.29 11.66
CA GLU A 126 38.08 -35.68 11.80
C GLU A 126 37.36 -36.62 10.84
N LYS A 127 36.03 -36.45 10.70
CA LYS A 127 35.24 -37.21 9.74
C LYS A 127 35.72 -36.99 8.31
N ALA A 128 35.95 -35.75 7.90
CA ALA A 128 36.46 -35.43 6.56
C ALA A 128 37.85 -36.04 6.30
N GLN A 129 38.74 -36.03 7.29
CA GLN A 129 40.08 -36.64 7.17
C GLN A 129 40.02 -38.17 7.06
N SER A 130 39.12 -38.80 7.82
CA SER A 130 38.90 -40.24 7.76
C SER A 130 38.33 -40.65 6.40
N GLU A 131 37.30 -39.95 5.92
CA GLU A 131 36.73 -40.20 4.58
C GLU A 131 37.77 -40.02 3.46
N TYR A 132 38.62 -39.00 3.55
CA TYR A 132 39.70 -38.80 2.58
C TYR A 132 40.70 -39.97 2.60
N SER A 133 41.10 -40.42 3.79
CA SER A 133 42.06 -41.52 3.96
C SER A 133 41.51 -42.83 3.39
N ILE A 134 40.25 -43.14 3.67
CA ILE A 134 39.54 -44.31 3.13
C ILE A 134 39.51 -44.24 1.61
N ARG A 135 39.17 -43.08 1.04
CA ARG A 135 39.11 -42.90 -0.42
C ARG A 135 40.47 -43.07 -1.09
N GLN A 136 41.57 -42.64 -0.45
CA GLN A 136 42.92 -42.87 -0.98
C GLN A 136 43.27 -44.37 -0.97
N GLN A 137 42.96 -45.09 0.12
CA GLN A 137 43.18 -46.53 0.21
C GLN A 137 42.37 -47.30 -0.84
N GLU A 138 41.11 -46.91 -1.07
CA GLU A 138 40.25 -47.52 -2.09
C GLU A 138 40.82 -47.31 -3.52
N LEU A 139 41.29 -46.10 -3.82
CA LEU A 139 41.97 -45.80 -5.09
C LEU A 139 43.28 -46.57 -5.27
N GLU A 140 44.04 -46.79 -4.20
CA GLU A 140 45.27 -47.58 -4.24
C GLU A 140 45.00 -49.08 -4.44
N LEU A 141 43.93 -49.62 -3.85
CA LEU A 141 43.51 -50.99 -4.07
C LEU A 141 43.03 -51.21 -5.52
N GLN A 142 42.22 -50.30 -6.06
CA GLN A 142 41.79 -50.35 -7.47
C GLN A 142 42.96 -50.23 -8.47
N ARG A 143 44.08 -49.61 -8.08
CA ARG A 143 45.29 -49.53 -8.90
C ARG A 143 46.16 -50.79 -8.88
N LYS A 144 45.92 -51.69 -7.93
CA LYS A 144 46.69 -52.94 -7.75
C LYS A 144 45.96 -54.17 -8.30
N GLU A 145 44.66 -54.06 -8.62
CA GLU A 145 43.94 -54.98 -9.51
C GLU A 145 44.26 -54.65 -10.99
#